data_AF-B6QGI0-F1
#
_entry.id   AF-B6QGI0-F1
#
_cell.length_a   1.000
_cell.length_b   1.000
_cell.length_c   1.000
_cell.angle_alpha   90.00
_cell.angle_beta   90.00
_cell.angle_gamma   90.00
#
_symmetry.space_group_name_H-M   'P 1'
#
loop_
_entity.id
_entity.type
_entity.pdbx_description
1 polymer ?
#
loop_
_entity_poly.entity_id
_entity_poly.type
_entity_poly.pdbx_seq_one_letter_code
_entity_poly.pdbx_strand_id
1 'polypeptide(L)'
;MTSTPETAIALEQPTMTRTTTLLTNLNTILARISAASSTFPTTSTSTTRRHRPANKPVRLVAVSKLKPASDVLALYSRSLPVDESSTPSATTTTTTTPSATQQLHFGENYFQELLEKSRILPRGIKWHFIGGLQSNKCVSLARDVRGLWAVESVDTEKKAKLLDKGWGERDISALSEEERTQKLRVFVQVNTSGEEAKSGVEPVATPALCRYIREQCPRLKLQGLMTIGAIARSKESTNENADFVSLIETREAIIKALGMSEQEADDFELSMGMSSDFEGAIALGSDQVRVGTTIFGERPVKAGANANAGATSA
;
A
#
# COMPACT_ATOMS: atom_id res chain seq x y z
N MET A 1 -22.47 -10.75 -34.94
CA MET A 1 -21.39 -9.83 -34.53
C MET A 1 -20.28 -10.67 -33.98
N THR A 2 -19.22 -10.84 -34.76
CA THR A 2 -18.06 -11.69 -34.45
C THR A 2 -17.22 -11.03 -33.36
N SER A 3 -17.21 -11.61 -32.16
CA SER A 3 -16.31 -11.24 -31.07
C SER A 3 -14.87 -11.52 -31.50
N THR A 4 -14.06 -10.47 -31.55
CA THR A 4 -12.60 -10.57 -31.72
C THR A 4 -12.03 -11.34 -30.52
N PRO A 5 -11.19 -12.37 -30.71
CA PRO A 5 -10.57 -13.07 -29.60
C PRO A 5 -9.60 -12.12 -28.89
N GLU A 6 -9.85 -11.88 -27.61
CA GLU A 6 -8.98 -11.13 -26.71
C GLU A 6 -7.60 -11.83 -26.72
N THR A 7 -6.61 -11.22 -27.37
CA THR A 7 -5.28 -11.78 -27.47
C THR A 7 -4.68 -11.80 -26.06
N ALA A 8 -4.59 -12.97 -25.45
CA ALA A 8 -3.98 -13.13 -24.14
C ALA A 8 -2.53 -12.64 -24.22
N ILE A 9 -2.26 -11.45 -23.66
CA ILE A 9 -0.89 -10.94 -23.53
C ILE A 9 -0.15 -11.92 -22.61
N ALA A 10 0.82 -12.64 -23.17
CA ALA A 10 1.64 -13.55 -22.39
C ALA A 10 2.40 -12.76 -21.31
N LEU A 11 2.17 -13.11 -20.04
CA LEU A 11 2.88 -12.50 -18.92
C LEU A 11 4.36 -12.90 -18.99
N GLU A 12 5.22 -11.91 -19.21
CA GLU A 12 6.68 -12.09 -19.18
C GLU A 12 7.11 -12.66 -17.82
N GLN A 13 7.90 -13.73 -17.85
CA GLN A 13 8.41 -14.35 -16.64
C GLN A 13 9.64 -13.57 -16.13
N PRO A 14 9.76 -13.33 -14.82
CA PRO A 14 10.92 -12.64 -14.27
C PRO A 14 12.19 -13.51 -14.44
N THR A 15 13.31 -12.87 -14.77
CA THR A 15 14.59 -13.59 -14.81
C THR A 15 15.02 -14.03 -13.41
N MET A 16 15.82 -15.11 -13.33
CA MET A 16 16.32 -15.62 -12.04
C MET A 16 17.12 -14.56 -11.29
N THR A 17 18.04 -13.89 -11.99
CA THR A 17 18.86 -12.81 -11.41
C THR A 17 17.99 -11.69 -10.84
N ARG A 18 16.97 -11.25 -11.58
CA ARG A 18 16.05 -10.20 -11.13
C ARG A 18 15.25 -10.65 -9.90
N THR A 19 14.74 -11.87 -9.92
CA THR A 19 13.98 -12.47 -8.81
C THR A 19 14.82 -12.52 -7.54
N THR A 20 16.06 -12.99 -7.62
CA THR A 20 17.00 -13.02 -6.48
C THR A 20 17.26 -11.63 -5.93
N THR A 21 17.52 -10.62 -6.77
CA THR A 21 17.70 -9.24 -6.30
C THR A 21 16.47 -8.71 -5.58
N LEU A 22 15.27 -8.89 -6.14
CA LEU A 22 14.03 -8.42 -5.54
C LEU A 22 13.76 -9.09 -4.19
N LEU A 23 13.96 -10.40 -4.08
CA LEU A 23 13.76 -11.15 -2.84
C LEU A 23 14.76 -10.73 -1.77
N THR A 24 16.04 -10.52 -2.13
CA THR A 24 17.05 -10.00 -1.21
C THR A 24 16.64 -8.63 -0.67
N ASN A 25 16.29 -7.70 -1.55
CA ASN A 25 15.86 -6.36 -1.16
C ASN A 25 14.62 -6.39 -0.26
N LEU A 26 13.62 -7.22 -0.61
CA LEU A 26 12.41 -7.40 0.19
C LEU A 26 12.74 -7.92 1.60
N ASN A 27 13.58 -8.96 1.70
CA ASN A 27 13.98 -9.52 2.99
C ASN A 27 14.74 -8.49 3.85
N THR A 28 15.60 -7.66 3.25
CA THR A 28 16.26 -6.55 3.96
C THR A 28 15.25 -5.56 4.54
N ILE A 29 14.21 -5.18 3.78
CA ILE A 29 13.16 -4.29 4.27
C ILE A 29 12.33 -4.94 5.38
N LEU A 30 11.94 -6.21 5.22
CA LEU A 30 11.22 -6.94 6.26
C LEU A 30 12.02 -7.03 7.57
N ALA A 31 13.33 -7.25 7.50
CA ALA A 31 14.21 -7.24 8.67
C ALA A 31 14.26 -5.87 9.35
N ARG A 32 14.34 -4.77 8.56
CA ARG A 32 14.29 -3.39 9.09
C ARG A 32 12.96 -3.07 9.76
N ILE A 33 11.84 -3.49 9.18
CA ILE A 33 10.50 -3.34 9.77
C ILE A 33 10.40 -4.10 11.10
N SER A 34 10.92 -5.34 11.13
CA SER A 34 10.95 -6.14 12.36
C SER A 34 11.78 -5.46 13.44
N ALA A 35 12.98 -4.97 13.10
CA ALA A 35 13.86 -4.27 14.03
C ALA A 35 13.20 -3.00 14.58
N ALA A 36 12.65 -2.15 13.72
CA ALA A 36 11.94 -0.93 14.12
C ALA A 36 10.73 -1.22 15.01
N SER A 37 10.06 -2.34 14.80
CA SER A 37 8.93 -2.77 15.64
C SER A 37 9.37 -3.24 17.03
N SER A 38 10.61 -3.72 17.18
CA SER A 38 11.18 -4.20 18.45
C SER A 38 11.80 -3.09 19.31
N THR A 39 12.25 -1.98 18.73
CA THR A 39 12.94 -0.88 19.45
C THR A 39 11.99 0.03 20.25
N PHE A 40 10.70 -0.32 20.37
CA PHE A 40 9.73 0.52 21.05
C PHE A 40 9.96 0.61 22.56
N PRO A 41 10.18 1.80 23.13
CA PRO A 41 10.34 1.95 24.56
C PRO A 41 9.03 1.61 25.29
N THR A 42 9.10 0.68 26.24
CA THR A 42 8.01 0.27 27.15
C THR A 42 7.62 1.37 28.14
N THR A 43 8.41 2.43 28.23
CA THR A 43 8.27 3.56 29.14
C THR A 43 8.37 4.86 28.34
N SER A 44 7.22 5.46 28.00
CA SER A 44 7.15 6.85 27.59
C SER A 44 6.19 7.58 28.52
N THR A 45 6.69 8.62 29.16
CA THR A 45 5.98 9.62 29.97
C THR A 45 5.24 10.66 29.11
N SER A 46 5.24 10.50 27.79
CA SER A 46 4.48 11.33 26.86
C SER A 46 3.04 10.82 26.71
N THR A 47 2.07 11.74 26.67
CA THR A 47 0.63 11.55 26.55
C THR A 47 0.16 10.74 25.32
N THR A 48 1.06 10.28 24.46
CA THR A 48 0.78 9.46 23.28
C THR A 48 0.71 7.98 23.67
N ARG A 49 -0.51 7.53 24.01
CA ARG A 49 -0.82 6.11 24.28
C ARG A 49 -0.48 5.27 23.05
N ARG A 50 0.04 4.06 23.28
CA ARG A 50 0.25 3.02 22.27
C ARG A 50 -1.08 2.79 21.52
N HIS A 51 -1.21 3.22 20.27
CA HIS A 51 -2.38 2.88 19.46
C HIS A 51 -2.25 1.46 18.92
N ARG A 52 -1.16 1.12 18.24
CA ARG A 52 -1.00 -0.20 17.65
C ARG A 52 -0.79 -1.27 18.76
N PRO A 53 -1.62 -2.33 18.83
CA PRO A 53 -1.38 -3.45 19.74
C PRO A 53 0.00 -4.09 19.49
N ALA A 54 0.70 -4.49 20.56
CA ALA A 54 2.07 -5.00 20.47
C ALA A 54 2.23 -6.25 19.59
N ASN A 55 1.17 -7.04 19.47
CA ASN A 55 1.10 -8.28 18.70
C ASN A 55 0.64 -8.07 17.24
N LYS A 56 0.23 -6.85 16.85
CA LYS A 56 -0.22 -6.55 15.49
C LYS A 56 1.01 -6.20 14.62
N PRO A 57 1.36 -7.04 13.62
CA PRO A 57 2.52 -6.79 12.78
C PRO A 57 2.29 -5.59 11.84
N VAL A 58 3.36 -4.85 11.57
CA VAL A 58 3.33 -3.77 10.56
C VAL A 58 3.21 -4.39 9.17
N ARG A 59 2.22 -3.93 8.41
CA ARG A 59 2.01 -4.36 7.03
C ARG A 59 2.96 -3.62 6.10
N LEU A 60 3.71 -4.37 5.30
CA LEU A 60 4.47 -3.82 4.17
C LEU A 60 3.62 -3.83 2.90
N VAL A 61 3.36 -2.64 2.35
CA VAL A 61 2.85 -2.47 0.99
C VAL A 61 4.02 -2.23 0.04
N ALA A 62 4.31 -3.21 -0.80
CA ALA A 62 5.37 -3.12 -1.81
C ALA A 62 4.87 -2.26 -2.99
N VAL A 63 5.39 -1.04 -3.13
CA VAL A 63 4.93 -0.07 -4.13
C VAL A 63 5.56 -0.36 -5.49
N SER A 64 4.77 -0.97 -6.38
CA SER A 64 5.20 -1.50 -7.69
C SER A 64 4.87 -0.58 -8.86
N LYS A 65 4.47 0.66 -8.62
CA LYS A 65 4.19 1.65 -9.66
C LYS A 65 5.35 1.77 -10.66
N LEU A 66 5.02 1.79 -11.95
CA LEU A 66 5.96 1.84 -13.07
C LEU A 66 6.94 0.66 -13.14
N LYS A 67 6.68 -0.44 -12.42
CA LYS A 67 7.45 -1.69 -12.48
C LYS A 67 6.68 -2.73 -13.26
N PRO A 68 7.37 -3.59 -14.03
CA PRO A 68 6.70 -4.61 -14.84
C PRO A 68 5.92 -5.59 -13.97
N ALA A 69 4.88 -6.22 -14.53
CA ALA A 69 4.11 -7.25 -13.84
C ALA A 69 4.97 -8.45 -13.42
N SER A 70 6.05 -8.74 -14.16
CA SER A 70 7.04 -9.77 -13.83
C SER A 70 7.72 -9.56 -12.48
N ASP A 71 8.04 -8.30 -12.10
CA ASP A 71 8.62 -7.97 -10.80
C ASP A 71 7.62 -8.26 -9.65
N VAL A 72 6.34 -7.97 -9.88
CA VAL A 72 5.27 -8.29 -8.90
C VAL A 72 5.12 -9.81 -8.78
N LEU A 73 5.11 -10.53 -9.91
CA LEU A 73 5.04 -11.98 -9.93
C LEU A 73 6.23 -12.62 -9.21
N ALA A 74 7.44 -12.10 -9.38
CA ALA A 74 8.64 -12.60 -8.71
C ALA A 74 8.51 -12.57 -7.18
N LEU A 75 8.00 -11.46 -6.63
CA LEU A 75 7.78 -11.30 -5.20
C LEU A 75 6.57 -12.09 -4.69
N TYR A 76 5.54 -12.26 -5.53
CA TYR A 76 4.34 -13.02 -5.20
C TYR A 76 4.57 -14.54 -5.24
N SER A 77 5.25 -15.10 -6.24
CA SER A 77 5.32 -16.56 -6.42
C SER A 77 6.33 -17.24 -5.50
N ARG A 78 7.26 -16.48 -4.92
CA ARG A 78 8.27 -16.88 -3.92
C ARG A 78 8.92 -18.26 -4.13
N SER A 79 9.06 -18.69 -5.38
CA SER A 79 9.74 -19.92 -5.73
C SER A 79 11.17 -19.55 -6.07
N LEU A 80 12.11 -19.75 -5.15
CA LEU A 80 13.44 -20.12 -5.60
C LEU A 80 13.29 -21.55 -6.12
N PRO A 81 13.59 -21.87 -7.39
CA PRO A 81 13.65 -23.25 -7.79
C PRO A 81 14.73 -23.92 -6.93
N VAL A 82 14.34 -25.03 -6.31
CA VAL A 82 15.27 -25.95 -5.69
C VAL A 82 16.20 -26.40 -6.80
N ASP A 83 17.51 -26.24 -6.62
CA ASP A 83 18.50 -26.66 -7.61
C ASP A 83 18.39 -28.19 -7.78
N GLU A 84 17.78 -28.64 -8.87
CA GLU A 84 17.59 -30.06 -9.22
C GLU A 84 18.91 -30.82 -9.43
N SER A 85 20.06 -30.17 -9.23
CA SER A 85 21.38 -30.82 -9.26
C SER A 85 21.89 -31.31 -7.90
N SER A 86 21.17 -31.06 -6.80
CA SER A 86 21.62 -31.43 -5.45
C SER A 86 20.89 -32.66 -4.90
N THR A 87 21.54 -33.83 -5.01
CA THR A 87 21.17 -35.05 -4.28
C THR A 87 21.22 -34.79 -2.77
N PRO A 88 20.29 -35.36 -1.97
CA PRO A 88 20.27 -35.11 -0.53
C PRO A 88 21.40 -35.89 0.15
N SER A 89 22.47 -35.19 0.52
CA SER A 89 23.46 -35.72 1.47
C SER A 89 23.09 -35.26 2.87
N ALA A 90 22.93 -36.24 3.75
CA ALA A 90 22.50 -36.07 5.13
C ALA A 90 23.56 -35.30 5.95
N THR A 91 23.07 -34.51 6.90
CA THR A 91 23.82 -33.83 7.98
C THR A 91 24.35 -32.44 7.63
N THR A 92 23.53 -31.41 7.85
CA THR A 92 24.00 -30.13 8.39
C THR A 92 22.83 -29.45 9.10
N THR A 93 23.05 -29.15 10.37
CA THR A 93 22.21 -28.36 11.25
C THR A 93 21.86 -27.02 10.61
N THR A 94 20.68 -26.89 10.02
CA THR A 94 20.19 -25.64 9.46
C THR A 94 19.57 -24.79 10.57
N THR A 95 20.32 -23.74 10.94
CA THR A 95 19.80 -22.55 11.61
C THR A 95 18.47 -22.15 10.98
N THR A 96 17.41 -22.12 11.80
CA THR A 96 16.05 -21.75 11.42
C THR A 96 16.03 -20.30 10.94
N THR A 97 16.29 -20.10 9.66
CA THR A 97 15.98 -18.85 8.96
C THR A 97 14.46 -18.79 8.85
N PRO A 98 13.78 -17.70 9.25
CA PRO A 98 12.33 -17.64 9.22
C PRO A 98 11.84 -17.97 7.81
N SER A 99 11.02 -19.02 7.70
CA SER A 99 10.30 -19.41 6.49
C SER A 99 9.50 -18.19 6.03
N ALA A 100 10.05 -17.49 5.06
CA ALA A 100 9.62 -16.13 4.83
C ALA A 100 8.36 -16.15 3.95
N THR A 101 7.37 -15.36 4.34
CA THR A 101 6.00 -15.41 3.83
C THR A 101 5.87 -14.76 2.46
N GLN A 102 4.95 -15.27 1.63
CA GLN A 102 4.61 -14.70 0.32
C GLN A 102 4.32 -13.18 0.42
N GLN A 103 4.88 -12.33 -0.47
CA GLN A 103 4.47 -10.93 -0.51
C GLN A 103 3.10 -10.83 -1.17
N LEU A 104 2.10 -10.38 -0.41
CA LEU A 104 0.72 -10.30 -0.88
C LEU A 104 0.27 -8.87 -1.18
N HIS A 105 0.79 -7.88 -0.45
CA HIS A 105 0.31 -6.50 -0.50
C HIS A 105 1.15 -5.65 -1.43
N PHE A 106 0.53 -5.10 -2.48
CA PHE A 106 1.20 -4.27 -3.48
C PHE A 106 0.47 -2.95 -3.68
N GLY A 107 1.23 -1.87 -3.85
CA GLY A 107 0.72 -0.51 -4.02
C GLY A 107 0.91 0.01 -5.44
N GLU A 108 -0.17 0.53 -6.02
CA GLU A 108 -0.17 1.15 -7.35
C GLU A 108 -0.69 2.59 -7.30
N ASN A 109 -0.12 3.44 -8.16
CA ASN A 109 -0.49 4.86 -8.24
C ASN A 109 -1.42 5.19 -9.41
N TYR A 110 -1.43 4.37 -10.46
CA TYR A 110 -2.12 4.68 -11.71
C TYR A 110 -3.21 3.66 -11.99
N PHE A 111 -4.43 4.12 -12.21
CA PHE A 111 -5.60 3.24 -12.38
C PHE A 111 -5.42 2.24 -13.52
N GLN A 112 -4.95 2.70 -14.70
CA GLN A 112 -4.80 1.81 -15.86
C GLN A 112 -3.73 0.74 -15.63
N GLU A 113 -2.59 1.14 -15.07
CA GLU A 113 -1.53 0.19 -14.71
C GLU A 113 -2.03 -0.87 -13.72
N LEU A 114 -2.74 -0.45 -12.67
CA LEU A 114 -3.34 -1.36 -11.70
C LEU A 114 -4.37 -2.29 -12.35
N LEU A 115 -5.24 -1.76 -13.21
CA LEU A 115 -6.27 -2.55 -13.89
C LEU A 115 -5.63 -3.63 -14.76
N GLU A 116 -4.65 -3.28 -15.59
CA GLU A 116 -3.91 -4.20 -16.45
C GLU A 116 -3.17 -5.27 -15.64
N LYS A 117 -2.41 -4.87 -14.61
CA LYS A 117 -1.74 -5.79 -13.70
C LYS A 117 -2.71 -6.74 -13.02
N SER A 118 -3.83 -6.24 -12.52
CA SER A 118 -4.85 -7.06 -11.88
C SER A 118 -5.47 -8.10 -12.81
N ARG A 119 -5.47 -7.86 -14.13
CA ARG A 119 -6.00 -8.77 -15.16
C ARG A 119 -5.05 -9.89 -15.55
N ILE A 120 -3.74 -9.72 -15.38
CA ILE A 120 -2.74 -10.71 -15.79
C ILE A 120 -2.06 -11.42 -14.61
N LEU A 121 -2.13 -10.84 -13.41
CA LEU A 121 -1.52 -11.40 -12.21
C LEU A 121 -2.50 -12.23 -11.35
N PRO A 122 -1.97 -13.10 -10.45
CA PRO A 122 -2.78 -13.95 -9.58
C PRO A 122 -3.78 -13.19 -8.71
N ARG A 123 -4.98 -13.78 -8.52
CA ARG A 123 -6.07 -13.18 -7.73
C ARG A 123 -5.76 -13.02 -6.24
N GLY A 124 -4.81 -13.80 -5.71
CA GLY A 124 -4.41 -13.71 -4.30
C GLY A 124 -3.60 -12.46 -3.94
N ILE A 125 -3.21 -11.65 -4.94
CA ILE A 125 -2.60 -10.34 -4.69
C ILE A 125 -3.63 -9.39 -4.07
N LYS A 126 -3.20 -8.68 -3.03
CA LYS A 126 -3.95 -7.65 -2.33
C LYS A 126 -3.47 -6.28 -2.82
N TRP A 127 -4.21 -5.69 -3.75
CA TRP A 127 -3.88 -4.41 -4.34
C TRP A 127 -4.33 -3.24 -3.47
N HIS A 128 -3.44 -2.28 -3.30
CA HIS A 128 -3.68 -1.00 -2.66
C HIS A 128 -3.59 0.08 -3.73
N PHE A 129 -4.67 0.83 -3.95
CA PHE A 129 -4.58 2.05 -4.75
C PHE A 129 -4.16 3.21 -3.84
N ILE A 130 -2.97 3.75 -4.08
CA ILE A 130 -2.32 4.77 -3.24
C ILE A 130 -1.97 6.05 -4.01
N GLY A 131 -2.40 6.14 -5.27
CA GLY A 131 -2.20 7.33 -6.12
C GLY A 131 -3.32 8.36 -6.00
N GLY A 132 -3.19 9.47 -6.71
CA GLY A 132 -4.22 10.51 -6.77
C GLY A 132 -5.52 9.95 -7.35
N LEU A 133 -6.56 9.85 -6.50
CA LEU A 133 -7.84 9.27 -6.89
C LEU A 133 -8.68 10.29 -7.67
N GLN A 134 -8.91 10.02 -8.95
CA GLN A 134 -9.77 10.86 -9.79
C GLN A 134 -11.22 10.36 -9.73
N SER A 135 -12.19 11.25 -9.53
CA SER A 135 -13.60 10.85 -9.35
C SER A 135 -14.15 10.02 -10.52
N ASN A 136 -13.77 10.34 -11.76
CA ASN A 136 -14.19 9.60 -12.95
C ASN A 136 -13.60 8.18 -13.05
N LYS A 137 -12.65 7.82 -12.18
CA LYS A 137 -12.06 6.48 -12.10
C LYS A 137 -12.57 5.67 -10.91
N CYS A 138 -13.19 6.30 -9.90
CA CYS A 138 -13.65 5.61 -8.68
C CYS A 138 -14.54 4.39 -8.95
N VAL A 139 -15.55 4.53 -9.81
CA VAL A 139 -16.49 3.43 -10.11
C VAL A 139 -15.74 2.26 -10.76
N SER A 140 -14.98 2.51 -11.82
CA SER A 140 -14.22 1.47 -12.52
C SER A 140 -13.11 0.88 -11.66
N LEU A 141 -12.46 1.68 -10.80
CA LEU A 141 -11.46 1.18 -9.85
C LEU A 141 -12.08 0.15 -8.91
N ALA A 142 -13.18 0.50 -8.25
CA ALA A 142 -13.84 -0.39 -7.30
C ALA A 142 -14.50 -1.61 -7.99
N ARG A 143 -15.02 -1.43 -9.20
CA ARG A 143 -15.74 -2.48 -9.93
C ARG A 143 -14.79 -3.47 -10.63
N ASP A 144 -13.79 -2.96 -11.34
CA ASP A 144 -13.08 -3.72 -12.38
C ASP A 144 -11.73 -4.27 -11.91
N VAL A 145 -11.12 -3.72 -10.84
CA VAL A 145 -9.83 -4.21 -10.33
C VAL A 145 -10.00 -5.48 -9.51
N ARG A 146 -9.42 -6.58 -10.00
CA ARG A 146 -9.40 -7.86 -9.29
C ARG A 146 -8.41 -7.81 -8.12
N GLY A 147 -8.78 -8.34 -6.97
CA GLY A 147 -7.92 -8.32 -5.78
C GLY A 147 -7.73 -6.93 -5.17
N LEU A 148 -8.60 -5.95 -5.49
CA LEU A 148 -8.57 -4.64 -4.83
C LEU A 148 -8.86 -4.80 -3.33
N TRP A 149 -7.84 -4.59 -2.53
CA TRP A 149 -7.89 -4.77 -1.08
C TRP A 149 -8.19 -3.46 -0.34
N ALA A 150 -7.56 -2.36 -0.75
CA ALA A 150 -7.83 -1.03 -0.23
C ALA A 150 -7.66 0.10 -1.26
N VAL A 151 -8.36 1.21 -1.01
CA VAL A 151 -8.11 2.51 -1.64
C VAL A 151 -7.70 3.49 -0.56
N GLU A 152 -6.47 3.99 -0.61
CA GLU A 152 -5.90 4.76 0.51
C GLU A 152 -5.90 6.29 0.31
N SER A 153 -6.45 6.75 -0.81
CA SER A 153 -6.42 8.14 -1.25
C SER A 153 -7.81 8.78 -1.33
N VAL A 154 -8.73 8.37 -0.44
CA VAL A 154 -10.06 8.99 -0.36
C VAL A 154 -9.96 10.32 0.38
N ASP A 155 -10.38 11.41 -0.26
CA ASP A 155 -10.28 12.77 0.30
C ASP A 155 -11.59 13.57 0.16
N THR A 156 -12.66 12.96 -0.35
CA THR A 156 -13.95 13.63 -0.55
C THR A 156 -15.11 12.65 -0.47
N GLU A 157 -16.28 13.12 -0.04
CA GLU A 157 -17.52 12.33 0.01
C GLU A 157 -17.90 11.81 -1.38
N LYS A 158 -17.70 12.63 -2.42
CA LYS A 158 -17.96 12.26 -3.81
C LYS A 158 -17.15 11.02 -4.22
N LYS A 159 -15.86 10.95 -3.87
CA LYS A 159 -15.02 9.78 -4.18
C LYS A 159 -15.47 8.56 -3.38
N ALA A 160 -15.79 8.71 -2.10
CA ALA A 160 -16.34 7.63 -1.28
C ALA A 160 -17.64 7.05 -1.87
N LYS A 161 -18.61 7.91 -2.21
CA LYS A 161 -19.88 7.50 -2.83
C LYS A 161 -19.68 6.75 -4.15
N LEU A 162 -18.72 7.20 -4.98
CA LEU A 162 -18.44 6.55 -6.27
C LEU A 162 -17.73 5.21 -6.10
N LEU A 163 -16.86 5.06 -5.09
CA LEU A 163 -16.26 3.77 -4.73
C LEU A 163 -17.32 2.80 -4.20
N ASP A 164 -18.21 3.26 -3.30
CA ASP A 164 -19.32 2.45 -2.78
C ASP A 164 -20.25 1.96 -3.91
N LYS A 165 -20.60 2.86 -4.83
CA LYS A 165 -21.35 2.52 -6.04
C LYS A 165 -20.63 1.43 -6.85
N GLY A 166 -19.37 1.66 -7.23
CA GLY A 166 -18.61 0.72 -8.04
C GLY A 166 -18.40 -0.65 -7.38
N TRP A 167 -18.19 -0.67 -6.05
CA TRP A 167 -18.02 -1.93 -5.32
C TRP A 167 -19.27 -2.82 -5.38
N GLY A 168 -20.47 -2.22 -5.36
CA GLY A 168 -21.71 -2.99 -5.50
C GLY A 168 -22.12 -3.30 -6.94
N GLU A 169 -21.39 -2.80 -7.93
CA GLU A 169 -21.55 -3.17 -9.34
C GLU A 169 -20.59 -4.31 -9.76
N ARG A 170 -19.79 -4.85 -8.81
CA ARG A 170 -18.85 -5.94 -9.10
C ARG A 170 -19.57 -7.19 -9.57
N ASP A 171 -18.97 -7.86 -10.54
CA ASP A 171 -19.33 -9.23 -10.85
C ASP A 171 -18.85 -10.16 -9.73
N ILE A 172 -19.83 -10.69 -8.98
CA ILE A 172 -19.59 -11.56 -7.83
C ILE A 172 -19.74 -13.06 -8.14
N SER A 173 -20.05 -13.41 -9.40
CA SER A 173 -20.32 -14.79 -9.81
C SER A 173 -19.13 -15.73 -9.63
N ALA A 174 -17.91 -15.20 -9.77
CA ALA A 174 -16.66 -15.94 -9.68
C ALA A 174 -15.89 -15.70 -8.36
N LEU A 175 -16.56 -15.20 -7.32
CA LEU A 175 -15.99 -14.94 -5.99
C LEU A 175 -16.36 -16.06 -4.99
N SER A 176 -15.61 -16.21 -3.90
CA SER A 176 -16.03 -17.03 -2.75
C SER A 176 -17.11 -16.33 -1.91
N GLU A 177 -17.75 -17.04 -0.96
CA GLU A 177 -18.70 -16.40 -0.02
C GLU A 177 -18.03 -15.33 0.84
N GLU A 178 -16.81 -15.59 1.28
CA GLU A 178 -16.02 -14.63 2.06
C GLU A 178 -15.71 -13.38 1.22
N GLU A 179 -15.38 -13.54 -0.05
CA GLU A 179 -15.12 -12.42 -0.96
C GLU A 179 -16.39 -11.62 -1.29
N ARG A 180 -17.57 -12.28 -1.35
CA ARG A 180 -18.86 -11.63 -1.60
C ARG A 180 -19.28 -10.68 -0.48
N THR A 181 -19.02 -11.06 0.76
CA THR A 181 -19.45 -10.31 1.95
C THR A 181 -18.45 -9.23 2.36
N GLN A 182 -17.26 -9.21 1.74
CA GLN A 182 -16.21 -8.27 2.09
C GLN A 182 -16.51 -6.84 1.58
N LYS A 183 -16.40 -5.88 2.50
CA LYS A 183 -16.42 -4.44 2.17
C LYS A 183 -15.06 -3.97 1.64
N LEU A 184 -15.07 -2.98 0.74
CA LEU A 184 -13.83 -2.34 0.29
C LEU A 184 -13.23 -1.51 1.42
N ARG A 185 -11.98 -1.78 1.78
CA ARG A 185 -11.26 -0.97 2.76
C ARG A 185 -10.90 0.38 2.14
N VAL A 186 -11.16 1.45 2.88
CA VAL A 186 -10.76 2.79 2.47
C VAL A 186 -9.99 3.47 3.59
N PHE A 187 -8.94 4.18 3.21
CA PHE A 187 -8.26 5.11 4.09
C PHE A 187 -8.55 6.53 3.63
N VAL A 188 -8.75 7.41 4.60
CA VAL A 188 -8.88 8.84 4.32
C VAL A 188 -7.49 9.44 4.23
N GLN A 189 -7.16 10.06 3.11
CA GLN A 189 -5.91 10.77 2.93
C GLN A 189 -5.99 12.14 3.59
N VAL A 190 -5.11 12.37 4.56
CA VAL A 190 -5.03 13.61 5.32
C VAL A 190 -3.85 14.42 4.80
N ASN A 191 -4.05 15.71 4.54
CA ASN A 191 -2.97 16.65 4.26
C ASN A 191 -2.33 17.09 5.58
N THR A 192 -1.44 16.28 6.13
CA THR A 192 -0.70 16.65 7.36
C THR A 192 0.35 17.73 7.09
N SER A 193 0.61 18.05 5.81
CA SER A 193 1.73 18.89 5.46
C SER A 193 1.47 20.39 5.52
N GLY A 194 0.20 20.80 5.45
CA GLY A 194 -0.24 22.19 5.35
C GLY A 194 0.02 22.84 3.98
N GLU A 195 0.61 22.12 3.02
CA GLU A 195 0.84 22.63 1.68
C GLU A 195 -0.45 22.54 0.86
N GLU A 196 -0.98 23.69 0.41
CA GLU A 196 -2.23 23.76 -0.38
C GLU A 196 -2.19 22.95 -1.69
N ALA A 197 -1.00 22.76 -2.25
CA ALA A 197 -0.81 22.04 -3.51
C ALA A 197 -0.92 20.51 -3.35
N LYS A 198 -0.96 19.97 -2.12
CA LYS A 198 -1.06 18.53 -1.89
C LYS A 198 -2.49 18.07 -1.75
N SER A 199 -2.76 16.86 -2.26
CA SER A 199 -4.04 16.19 -2.08
C SER A 199 -4.22 15.71 -0.64
N GLY A 200 -5.45 15.73 -0.17
CA GLY A 200 -5.84 15.25 1.15
C GLY A 200 -6.85 16.17 1.80
N VAL A 201 -7.53 15.68 2.83
CA VAL A 201 -8.41 16.48 3.67
C VAL A 201 -7.58 17.16 4.74
N GLU A 202 -7.91 18.41 5.06
CA GLU A 202 -7.33 19.07 6.23
C GLU A 202 -7.66 18.28 7.52
N PRO A 203 -6.72 18.16 8.48
CA PRO A 203 -6.93 17.42 9.72
C PRO A 203 -8.29 17.71 10.40
N VAL A 204 -8.64 19.00 10.49
CA VAL A 204 -9.88 19.48 11.13
C VAL A 204 -11.16 19.07 10.40
N ALA A 205 -11.12 18.87 9.08
CA ALA A 205 -12.28 18.48 8.28
C ALA A 205 -12.40 16.95 8.12
N THR A 206 -11.35 16.20 8.49
CA THR A 206 -11.30 14.74 8.34
C THR A 206 -12.41 13.99 9.10
N PRO A 207 -12.80 14.36 10.34
CA PRO A 207 -13.88 13.68 11.06
C PRO A 207 -15.23 13.68 10.32
N ALA A 208 -15.56 14.74 9.59
CA ALA A 208 -16.80 14.82 8.83
C ALA A 208 -16.82 13.79 7.69
N LEU A 209 -15.73 13.68 6.93
CA LEU A 209 -15.62 12.69 5.86
C LEU A 209 -15.64 11.25 6.41
N CYS A 210 -14.92 10.98 7.51
CA CYS A 210 -14.96 9.66 8.15
C CYS A 210 -16.37 9.28 8.61
N ARG A 211 -17.12 10.23 9.17
CA ARG A 211 -18.54 10.03 9.51
C ARG A 211 -19.37 9.66 8.29
N TYR A 212 -19.23 10.43 7.20
CA TYR A 212 -19.93 10.16 5.95
C TYR A 212 -19.65 8.76 5.41
N ILE A 213 -18.37 8.35 5.37
CA ILE A 213 -18.00 7.00 4.90
C ILE A 213 -18.66 5.93 5.77
N ARG A 214 -18.61 6.07 7.10
CA ARG A 214 -19.15 5.07 8.02
C ARG A 214 -20.68 4.95 7.92
N GLU A 215 -21.39 6.06 7.75
CA GLU A 215 -22.85 6.11 7.81
C GLU A 215 -23.53 5.96 6.44
N GLN A 216 -22.90 6.43 5.37
CA GLN A 216 -23.51 6.57 4.04
C GLN A 216 -22.95 5.60 3.00
N CYS A 217 -21.86 4.89 3.30
CA CYS A 217 -21.21 3.97 2.35
C CYS A 217 -21.22 2.52 2.88
N PRO A 218 -22.36 1.80 2.78
CA PRO A 218 -22.54 0.49 3.41
C PRO A 218 -21.59 -0.58 2.88
N ARG A 219 -21.02 -0.40 1.68
CA ARG A 219 -20.10 -1.34 1.02
C ARG A 219 -18.64 -1.00 1.28
N LEU A 220 -18.36 0.10 1.97
CA LEU A 220 -17.03 0.51 2.38
C LEU A 220 -16.79 0.17 3.85
N LYS A 221 -15.54 -0.19 4.16
CA LYS A 221 -15.01 -0.26 5.51
C LYS A 221 -14.05 0.92 5.68
N LEU A 222 -14.39 1.87 6.54
CA LEU A 222 -13.44 2.88 7.00
C LEU A 222 -12.33 2.18 7.77
N GLN A 223 -11.18 1.99 7.12
CA GLN A 223 -10.08 1.16 7.63
C GLN A 223 -9.03 1.98 8.39
N GLY A 224 -8.86 3.25 8.06
CA GLY A 224 -7.80 4.04 8.65
C GLY A 224 -7.61 5.43 8.04
N LEU A 225 -6.48 6.03 8.38
CA LEU A 225 -5.96 7.26 7.80
C LEU A 225 -4.68 7.01 7.02
N MET A 226 -4.42 7.85 6.03
CA MET A 226 -3.20 7.83 5.25
C MET A 226 -2.61 9.23 5.16
N THR A 227 -1.29 9.37 5.29
CA THR A 227 -0.60 10.60 4.88
C THR A 227 0.61 10.28 4.01
N ILE A 228 0.90 11.19 3.07
CA ILE A 228 2.15 11.23 2.31
C ILE A 228 3.22 12.00 3.10
N GLY A 229 2.83 12.98 3.92
CA GLY A 229 3.74 13.90 4.62
C GLY A 229 4.43 14.92 3.70
N ALA A 230 5.39 15.65 4.26
CA ALA A 230 6.27 16.54 3.52
C ALA A 230 7.62 15.88 3.22
N ILE A 231 8.07 16.00 1.97
CA ILE A 231 9.35 15.43 1.51
C ILE A 231 10.53 15.97 2.33
N ALA A 232 10.48 17.24 2.74
CA ALA A 232 11.52 17.85 3.57
C ALA A 232 11.63 17.14 4.94
N ARG A 233 10.50 16.95 5.62
CA ARG A 233 10.44 16.29 6.94
C ARG A 233 10.73 14.80 6.88
N SER A 234 10.46 14.14 5.76
CA SER A 234 10.88 12.74 5.52
C SER A 234 12.41 12.54 5.47
N LYS A 235 13.19 13.62 5.34
CA LYS A 235 14.66 13.57 5.29
C LYS A 235 15.33 14.18 6.52
N GLU A 236 14.58 14.85 7.38
CA GLU A 236 15.08 15.43 8.62
C GLU A 236 15.36 14.30 9.62
N SER A 237 16.54 14.31 10.22
CA SER A 237 16.97 13.31 11.22
C SER A 237 16.45 13.64 12.63
N THR A 238 15.33 14.35 12.74
CA THR A 238 14.72 14.70 14.02
C THR A 238 13.90 13.53 14.54
N ASN A 239 13.91 13.31 15.86
CA ASN A 239 13.27 12.14 16.49
C ASN A 239 11.76 12.02 16.23
N GLU A 240 11.06 13.12 15.91
CA GLU A 240 9.60 13.10 15.71
C GLU A 240 9.21 13.85 14.43
N ASN A 241 8.71 13.10 13.44
CA ASN A 241 8.18 13.70 12.21
C ASN A 241 6.80 14.31 12.50
N ALA A 242 6.69 15.63 12.38
CA ALA A 242 5.45 16.37 12.65
C ALA A 242 4.25 15.92 11.80
N ASP A 243 4.47 15.39 10.60
CA ASP A 243 3.38 14.83 9.77
C ASP A 243 2.76 13.59 10.41
N PHE A 244 3.58 12.73 11.01
CA PHE A 244 3.12 11.51 11.67
C PHE A 244 2.40 11.83 12.98
N VAL A 245 2.91 12.79 13.75
CA VAL A 245 2.24 13.30 14.95
C VAL A 245 0.86 13.88 14.61
N SER A 246 0.78 14.73 13.58
CA SER A 246 -0.49 15.30 13.12
C SER A 246 -1.49 14.22 12.69
N LEU A 247 -1.04 13.14 12.03
CA LEU A 247 -1.92 12.03 11.66
C LEU A 247 -2.46 11.28 12.89
N ILE A 248 -1.64 11.07 13.91
CA ILE A 248 -2.03 10.43 15.17
C ILE A 248 -3.08 11.28 15.90
N GLU A 249 -2.85 12.58 16.03
CA GLU A 249 -3.81 13.50 16.65
C GLU A 249 -5.14 13.54 15.89
N THR A 250 -5.08 13.54 14.55
CA THR A 250 -6.26 13.45 13.69
C THR A 250 -7.03 12.15 13.93
N ARG A 251 -6.32 11.03 14.10
CA ARG A 251 -6.91 9.73 14.41
C ARG A 251 -7.66 9.74 15.75
N GLU A 252 -7.04 10.29 16.80
CA GLU A 252 -7.66 10.42 18.12
C GLU A 252 -8.91 11.31 18.09
N ALA A 253 -8.86 12.42 17.35
CA ALA A 253 -10.01 13.29 17.14
C ALA A 253 -11.19 12.56 16.47
N ILE A 254 -10.90 11.69 15.49
CA ILE A 254 -11.92 10.88 14.80
C ILE A 254 -12.52 9.85 15.73
N ILE A 255 -11.71 9.10 16.48
CA ILE A 255 -12.17 8.09 17.44
C ILE A 255 -13.16 8.71 18.43
N LYS A 256 -12.79 9.87 18.98
CA LYS A 256 -13.65 10.63 19.88
C LYS A 256 -14.92 11.12 19.17
N ALA A 257 -14.80 11.75 18.00
CA ALA A 257 -15.94 12.31 17.27
C ALA A 257 -16.93 11.23 16.81
N LEU A 258 -16.44 10.03 16.51
CA LEU A 258 -17.21 8.91 16.01
C LEU A 258 -17.66 7.96 17.12
N GLY A 259 -17.20 8.14 18.36
CA GLY A 259 -17.54 7.29 19.50
C GLY A 259 -17.12 5.83 19.28
N MET A 260 -15.95 5.61 18.68
CA MET A 260 -15.43 4.26 18.41
C MET A 260 -15.13 3.53 19.73
N SER A 261 -15.51 2.26 19.78
CA SER A 261 -15.09 1.34 20.85
C SER A 261 -13.56 1.14 20.83
N GLU A 262 -13.00 0.61 21.93
CA GLU A 262 -11.56 0.30 21.99
C GLU A 262 -11.12 -0.66 20.86
N GLN A 263 -11.94 -1.67 20.58
CA GLN A 263 -11.67 -2.60 19.48
C GLN A 263 -11.68 -1.92 18.11
N GLU A 264 -12.66 -1.04 17.85
CA GLU A 264 -12.69 -0.28 16.59
C GLU A 264 -11.51 0.68 16.48
N ALA A 265 -11.07 1.28 17.59
CA ALA A 265 -9.89 2.11 17.63
C ALA A 265 -8.63 1.30 17.29
N ASP A 266 -8.43 0.14 17.88
CA ASP A 266 -7.28 -0.74 17.60
C ASP A 266 -7.24 -1.21 16.13
N ASP A 267 -8.42 -1.37 15.51
CA ASP A 267 -8.58 -1.72 14.10
C ASP A 267 -8.51 -0.53 13.14
N PHE A 268 -8.54 0.71 13.64
CA PHE A 268 -8.46 1.94 12.83
C PHE A 268 -7.00 2.31 12.54
N GLU A 269 -6.52 1.93 11.35
CA GLU A 269 -5.10 1.87 10.99
C GLU A 269 -4.48 3.22 10.59
N LEU A 270 -3.17 3.37 10.79
CA LEU A 270 -2.35 4.45 10.26
C LEU A 270 -1.46 3.95 9.11
N SER A 271 -1.69 4.45 7.90
CA SER A 271 -0.83 4.24 6.73
C SER A 271 0.12 5.44 6.57
N MET A 272 1.35 5.29 7.07
CA MET A 272 2.37 6.34 7.01
C MET A 272 3.78 5.74 7.03
N GLY A 273 4.74 6.44 6.44
CA GLY A 273 6.10 5.95 6.24
C GLY A 273 6.34 5.37 4.84
N MET A 274 7.39 5.87 4.21
CA MET A 274 7.90 5.50 2.90
C MET A 274 9.37 5.08 3.01
N SER A 275 10.03 4.78 1.87
CA SER A 275 11.40 4.26 1.84
C SER A 275 12.44 5.03 2.67
N SER A 276 12.26 6.32 2.92
CA SER A 276 13.21 7.16 3.66
C SER A 276 12.91 7.32 5.15
N ASP A 277 11.68 7.06 5.59
CA ASP A 277 11.20 7.45 6.94
C ASP A 277 10.31 6.40 7.60
N PHE A 278 10.20 5.19 7.03
CA PHE A 278 9.31 4.17 7.55
C PHE A 278 9.70 3.68 8.95
N GLU A 279 10.99 3.67 9.33
CA GLU A 279 11.37 3.32 10.70
C GLU A 279 10.84 4.33 11.73
N GLY A 280 10.95 5.63 11.43
CA GLY A 280 10.37 6.68 12.27
C GLY A 280 8.84 6.59 12.32
N ALA A 281 8.20 6.28 11.18
CA ALA A 281 6.77 6.05 11.13
C ALA A 281 6.34 4.84 11.98
N ILE A 282 7.11 3.75 11.93
CA ILE A 282 6.87 2.57 12.76
C ILE A 282 7.01 2.95 14.24
N ALA A 283 8.08 3.67 14.61
CA ALA A 283 8.34 4.15 15.98
C ALA A 283 7.24 5.09 16.52
N LEU A 284 6.48 5.73 15.64
CA LEU A 284 5.31 6.54 15.99
C LEU A 284 3.96 5.80 15.83
N GLY A 285 3.99 4.49 15.57
CA GLY A 285 2.80 3.64 15.62
C GLY A 285 2.14 3.33 14.28
N SER A 286 2.82 3.52 13.15
CA SER A 286 2.29 3.13 11.83
C SER A 286 1.87 1.65 11.78
N ASP A 287 0.66 1.37 11.29
CA ASP A 287 0.19 0.00 11.02
C ASP A 287 0.68 -0.50 9.65
N GLN A 288 0.95 0.42 8.74
CA GLN A 288 1.29 0.12 7.36
C GLN A 288 2.33 1.09 6.79
N VAL A 289 3.39 0.54 6.21
CA VAL A 289 4.44 1.30 5.51
C VAL A 289 4.42 0.99 4.01
N ARG A 290 4.72 2.00 3.19
CA ARG A 290 4.62 1.95 1.72
C ARG A 290 6.00 2.12 1.08
N VAL A 291 6.63 1.02 0.69
CA VAL A 291 8.04 1.02 0.30
C VAL A 291 8.18 0.61 -1.16
N GLY A 292 8.90 1.41 -1.97
CA GLY A 292 9.03 1.20 -3.41
C GLY A 292 10.48 1.07 -3.87
N THR A 293 11.19 2.20 -3.97
CA THR A 293 12.54 2.30 -4.54
C THR A 293 13.53 1.31 -3.93
N THR A 294 13.48 1.11 -2.62
CA THR A 294 14.39 0.19 -1.92
C THR A 294 14.09 -1.29 -2.18
N ILE A 295 12.90 -1.64 -2.71
CA ILE A 295 12.56 -3.00 -3.12
C ILE A 295 12.89 -3.20 -4.60
N PHE A 296 12.32 -2.35 -5.46
CA PHE A 296 12.34 -2.54 -6.90
C PHE A 296 13.49 -1.83 -7.63
N GLY A 297 14.35 -1.10 -6.91
CA GLY A 297 15.40 -0.25 -7.47
C GLY A 297 14.84 1.02 -8.13
N GLU A 298 15.72 1.78 -8.77
CA GLU A 298 15.36 3.03 -9.46
C GLU A 298 14.39 2.81 -10.62
N ARG A 299 13.69 3.88 -11.00
CA ARG A 299 12.73 3.84 -12.12
C ARG A 299 13.50 3.83 -13.44
N PRO A 300 13.01 3.13 -14.47
CA PRO A 300 13.52 3.32 -15.83
C PRO A 300 13.47 4.82 -16.17
N VAL A 301 14.60 5.37 -16.65
CA VAL A 301 14.61 6.73 -17.18
C VAL A 301 13.72 6.74 -18.41
N LYS A 302 12.74 7.66 -18.46
CA LYS A 302 11.86 7.79 -19.62
C LYS A 302 12.73 8.15 -20.83
N ALA A 303 12.94 7.23 -21.75
CA ALA A 303 13.65 7.50 -23.00
C ALA A 303 12.79 8.46 -23.83
N GLY A 304 13.10 9.76 -23.77
CA GLY A 304 12.34 10.79 -24.49
C GLY A 304 12.31 12.15 -23.79
N ALA A 305 13.48 12.73 -23.56
CA ALA A 305 13.64 14.17 -23.33
C ALA A 305 15.12 14.57 -23.48
N ASN A 306 15.73 14.25 -24.63
CA ASN A 306 16.95 14.89 -25.13
C ASN A 306 17.29 14.34 -26.53
N ALA A 307 16.51 14.76 -27.52
CA ALA A 307 16.83 14.58 -28.92
C ALA A 307 16.22 15.72 -29.74
N ASN A 308 16.43 16.98 -29.30
CA ASN A 308 16.22 18.14 -30.17
C ASN A 308 16.94 19.41 -29.69
N ALA A 309 18.21 19.29 -29.33
CA ALA A 309 19.10 20.43 -29.12
C ALA A 309 20.41 20.15 -29.83
N GLY A 310 20.40 20.28 -31.16
CA GLY A 310 21.57 20.00 -31.98
C GLY A 310 21.30 20.07 -33.48
N ALA A 311 20.64 21.12 -33.95
CA ALA A 311 20.56 21.44 -35.38
C ALA A 311 20.21 22.92 -35.61
N THR A 312 21.14 23.83 -35.28
CA THR A 312 21.26 25.16 -35.91
C THR A 312 22.63 25.76 -35.56
N SER A 313 23.62 25.57 -36.42
CA SER A 313 24.68 26.55 -36.73
C SER A 313 25.65 25.95 -37.75
N ALA A 314 25.35 26.17 -39.03
CA ALA A 314 26.30 26.38 -40.10
C ALA A 314 25.57 27.23 -41.17
#